data_AF-A0A067K3C0-F1
#
_entry.id   AF-A0A067K3C0-F1
#
_cell.length_a   1.000
_cell.length_b   1.000
_cell.length_c   1.000
_cell.angle_alpha   90.00
_cell.angle_beta   90.00
_cell.angle_gamma   90.00
#
_symmetry.space_group_name_H-M   'P 1'
#
loop_
_entity.id
_entity.type
_entity.pdbx_description
1 polymer ?
#
loop_
_entity_poly.entity_id
_entity_poly.type
_entity_poly.pdbx_seq_one_letter_code
_entity_poly.pdbx_strand_id
1 'polypeptide(L)'
;MTLSAFPSTFLFRIQSPSTPRVSISLPSLSSKLCLVPPSFSPPSLALKSSARRSICPCLLSSLNANVAHLLKEEKEVVASASGCEKEEEKKMEQPSHSRTFLHARTEQDLLSGIRKEAEAGRLPSNVAAGMEELYQNYRNAVIQSGTPNAEEIILSNMAVALDRISLDVEDPFVFSHYHRALREPFDYYNFGQNYIRPLVDFRNSYVGNISLFHEVEEKLQQGHNIVLMSNHQTEADPAIIALLLEKTKPYIAENLIYIAGDRVITDPLCKPFSMGRNLICVYSKKHMNDVPELTEMKKRANIRSLKEMAILLRGGSRIVWIAPSGGRDRPDHLTGEWYPAPFDASSVDNMRRLAEHSGAPGHIYPLALLCHDIMPPPLQVQKEIGEKRVISFHGVGLSIAPGISFSEIAGSCENPEEAKNIYSQLLYDSVTAQYNVLKSAINGKRGLEASIPTVSLSQPWN
;
A
#
# COMPACT_ATOMS: atom_id res chain seq x y z
N MET A 1 -59.34 43.39 -30.86
CA MET A 1 -58.36 44.24 -30.16
C MET A 1 -57.11 44.34 -31.03
N THR A 2 -56.95 45.53 -31.58
CA THR A 2 -55.82 46.19 -32.29
C THR A 2 -54.42 45.86 -31.74
N LEU A 3 -53.28 45.97 -32.44
CA LEU A 3 -52.80 46.06 -33.82
C LEU A 3 -51.26 46.08 -33.68
N SER A 4 -50.55 45.29 -34.49
CA SER A 4 -49.21 45.51 -35.10
C SER A 4 -47.98 46.10 -34.34
N ALA A 5 -46.84 45.46 -34.61
CA ALA A 5 -45.52 46.03 -35.00
C ALA A 5 -44.44 46.33 -33.93
N PHE A 6 -43.29 45.63 -34.09
CA PHE A 6 -41.91 46.09 -33.81
C PHE A 6 -41.57 47.33 -34.67
N PRO A 7 -40.52 48.18 -34.44
CA PRO A 7 -39.16 47.85 -33.96
C PRO A 7 -38.35 48.96 -33.20
N SER A 8 -37.05 48.69 -32.98
CA SER A 8 -35.90 49.63 -32.98
C SER A 8 -35.29 50.19 -31.67
N THR A 9 -34.07 49.71 -31.43
CA THR A 9 -32.83 50.38 -30.96
C THR A 9 -32.84 51.85 -30.57
N PHE A 10 -32.23 52.16 -29.42
CA PHE A 10 -31.45 53.40 -29.21
C PHE A 10 -30.19 53.15 -28.34
N LEU A 11 -29.09 53.70 -28.82
CA LEU A 11 -27.75 53.76 -28.23
C LEU A 11 -27.68 54.77 -27.07
N PHE A 12 -26.89 54.47 -26.05
CA PHE A 12 -26.18 55.50 -25.26
C PHE A 12 -24.74 55.08 -25.00
N ARG A 13 -23.83 56.03 -25.29
CA ARG A 13 -22.37 55.96 -25.15
C ARG A 13 -21.95 57.11 -24.23
N ILE A 14 -21.37 56.86 -23.07
CA ILE A 14 -20.56 57.83 -22.28
C ILE A 14 -19.54 57.02 -21.44
N GLN A 15 -18.28 56.97 -21.88
CA GLN A 15 -17.06 57.57 -21.28
C GLN A 15 -16.60 57.03 -19.91
N SER A 16 -15.38 56.50 -19.93
CA SER A 16 -14.49 56.13 -18.82
C SER A 16 -13.89 57.33 -18.08
N PRO A 17 -13.51 57.15 -16.80
CA PRO A 17 -12.33 57.82 -16.25
C PRO A 17 -11.35 56.86 -15.55
N SER A 18 -10.09 56.93 -16.02
CA SER A 18 -8.81 56.96 -15.30
C SER A 18 -8.56 56.16 -14.00
N THR A 19 -7.46 55.40 -14.07
CA THR A 19 -6.64 54.74 -13.03
C THR A 19 -6.31 55.56 -11.77
N PRO A 20 -5.84 54.88 -10.71
CA PRO A 20 -4.46 55.14 -10.27
C PRO A 20 -3.59 53.87 -10.17
N ARG A 21 -2.36 54.02 -10.69
CA ARG A 21 -1.20 53.13 -10.51
C ARG A 21 -0.77 53.15 -9.04
N VAL A 22 -0.51 51.97 -8.48
CA VAL A 22 0.40 51.81 -7.34
C VAL A 22 1.57 50.95 -7.81
N SER A 23 2.73 51.58 -7.87
CA SER A 23 4.03 51.01 -8.18
C SER A 23 4.74 50.66 -6.87
N ILE A 24 5.09 49.38 -6.68
CA ILE A 24 6.09 48.97 -5.70
C ILE A 24 7.15 48.12 -6.43
N SER A 25 8.38 48.58 -6.25
CA SER A 25 9.61 48.22 -6.93
C SER A 25 10.15 46.87 -6.45
N LEU A 26 10.38 45.95 -7.38
CA LEU A 26 11.21 44.76 -7.16
C LEU A 26 12.68 45.10 -7.46
N PRO A 27 13.63 44.83 -6.55
CA PRO A 27 15.04 44.99 -6.86
C PRO A 27 15.52 43.84 -7.77
N SER A 28 15.99 44.23 -8.95
CA SER A 28 16.78 43.40 -9.85
C SER A 28 18.17 43.16 -9.26
N LEU A 29 18.60 41.89 -9.18
CA LEU A 29 20.01 41.54 -9.03
C LEU A 29 20.38 40.57 -10.15
N SER A 30 21.06 41.14 -11.14
CA SER A 30 21.72 40.42 -12.22
C SER A 30 23.11 39.99 -11.79
N SER A 31 23.41 38.71 -12.05
CA SER A 31 24.72 38.13 -12.35
C SER A 31 25.84 38.21 -11.32
N LYS A 32 26.34 37.03 -10.91
CA LYS A 32 27.72 36.61 -11.21
C LYS A 32 27.89 35.11 -10.97
N LEU A 33 28.10 34.41 -12.08
CA LEU A 33 28.79 33.13 -12.16
C LEU A 33 30.18 33.29 -11.54
N CYS A 34 30.51 32.47 -10.53
CA CYS A 34 31.90 32.28 -10.10
C CYS A 34 32.41 30.97 -10.67
N LEU A 35 33.39 31.13 -11.56
CA LEU A 35 34.24 30.09 -12.11
C LEU A 35 35.12 29.46 -11.01
N VAL A 36 35.28 28.14 -11.13
CA VAL A 36 36.32 27.33 -10.48
C VAL A 36 37.71 27.77 -10.97
N PRO A 37 38.72 27.76 -10.09
CA PRO A 37 40.05 27.31 -10.50
C PRO A 37 40.65 26.25 -9.54
N PRO A 38 41.73 25.57 -9.95
CA PRO A 38 41.91 24.15 -9.69
C PRO A 38 42.91 23.80 -8.57
N SER A 39 42.81 22.54 -8.14
CA SER A 39 43.86 21.62 -7.66
C SER A 39 45.12 22.21 -6.99
N PHE A 40 45.24 21.96 -5.68
CA PHE A 40 46.55 21.78 -5.04
C PHE A 40 46.50 20.61 -4.05
N SER A 41 47.49 19.73 -4.17
CA SER A 41 47.90 18.69 -3.22
C SER A 41 49.41 18.53 -3.39
N PRO A 42 50.16 17.95 -2.44
CA PRO A 42 50.11 17.98 -0.97
C PRO A 42 51.47 18.53 -0.42
N PRO A 43 51.81 18.39 0.88
CA PRO A 43 52.52 17.16 1.25
C PRO A 43 52.18 16.57 2.62
N SER A 44 52.52 15.30 2.69
CA SER A 44 52.56 14.37 3.82
C SER A 44 53.58 14.80 4.88
N LEU A 45 53.16 14.77 6.15
CA LEU A 45 54.08 14.62 7.29
C LEU A 45 53.47 13.67 8.32
N ALA A 46 54.28 12.69 8.68
CA ALA A 46 53.97 11.60 9.59
C ALA A 46 54.21 11.97 11.06
N LEU A 47 53.66 11.10 11.91
CA LEU A 47 54.11 10.77 13.27
C LEU A 47 53.82 11.80 14.40
N LYS A 48 52.89 11.49 15.30
CA LYS A 48 53.23 10.81 16.58
C LYS A 48 52.01 10.48 17.44
N SER A 49 52.24 9.41 18.19
CA SER A 49 51.48 8.67 19.19
C SER A 49 50.94 9.46 20.40
N SER A 50 50.07 8.74 21.13
CA SER A 50 49.60 8.90 22.53
C SER A 50 48.33 9.74 22.68
N ALA A 51 47.33 9.38 23.50
CA ALA A 51 47.32 8.52 24.66
C ALA A 51 45.94 7.85 24.87
N ARG A 52 45.97 6.66 25.46
CA ARG A 52 44.83 6.03 26.13
C ARG A 52 44.21 7.00 27.13
N ARG A 53 42.88 7.16 27.09
CA ARG A 53 42.11 7.56 28.27
C ARG A 53 41.04 6.52 28.56
N SER A 54 41.23 5.92 29.73
CA SER A 54 40.29 5.15 30.54
C SER A 54 38.88 5.75 30.49
N ILE A 55 37.88 4.91 30.22
CA ILE A 55 36.47 5.21 30.47
C ILE A 55 36.04 4.42 31.70
N CYS A 56 35.61 5.17 32.70
CA CYS A 56 35.05 4.74 33.97
C CYS A 56 33.70 4.02 33.75
N PRO A 57 33.41 2.91 34.45
CA PRO A 57 32.16 2.16 34.29
C PRO A 57 31.11 2.69 35.27
N CYS A 58 30.34 3.68 34.86
CA CYS A 58 29.12 4.06 35.56
C CYS A 58 28.25 4.93 34.65
N LEU A 59 27.10 4.35 34.26
CA LEU A 59 25.92 4.90 33.57
C LEU A 59 25.48 4.01 32.39
N LEU A 60 25.27 2.72 32.70
CA LEU A 60 24.47 1.79 31.89
C LEU A 60 23.46 1.13 32.84
N SER A 61 22.45 1.88 33.24
CA SER A 61 21.37 1.37 34.08
C SER A 61 20.07 2.12 33.78
N SER A 62 19.41 1.76 32.67
CA SER A 62 17.94 1.94 32.53
C SER A 62 17.32 1.43 31.22
N LEU A 63 17.92 0.49 30.46
CA LEU A 63 17.25 -0.05 29.24
C LEU A 63 17.31 -1.57 29.04
N ASN A 64 17.92 -2.34 29.95
CA ASN A 64 18.05 -3.80 29.80
C ASN A 64 17.06 -4.66 30.61
N ALA A 65 16.03 -4.08 31.22
CA ALA A 65 15.17 -4.81 32.16
C ALA A 65 13.92 -5.50 31.53
N ASN A 66 13.45 -5.09 30.34
CA ASN A 66 12.14 -5.57 29.84
C ASN A 66 12.19 -6.57 28.67
N VAL A 67 13.37 -6.92 28.16
CA VAL A 67 13.51 -7.94 27.09
C VAL A 67 14.08 -9.26 27.63
N ALA A 68 14.75 -9.24 28.80
CA ALA A 68 15.38 -10.41 29.40
C ALA A 68 14.41 -11.30 30.24
N HIS A 69 13.22 -10.80 30.61
CA HIS A 69 12.25 -11.57 31.40
C HIS A 69 11.29 -12.45 30.55
N LEU A 70 11.48 -12.52 29.23
CA LEU A 70 10.68 -13.35 28.32
C LEU A 70 11.45 -14.55 27.74
N LEU A 71 12.60 -14.90 28.34
CA LEU A 71 13.49 -15.97 27.88
C LEU A 71 13.70 -17.11 28.90
N LYS A 72 12.76 -17.31 29.83
CA LYS A 72 12.73 -18.52 30.66
C LYS A 72 11.30 -18.97 30.86
N GLU A 73 10.88 -19.93 30.05
CA GLU A 73 9.99 -21.04 30.41
C GLU A 73 9.73 -21.88 29.16
N GLU A 74 10.71 -22.69 28.75
CA GLU A 74 10.44 -23.93 28.02
C GLU A 74 11.52 -24.95 28.39
N LYS A 75 11.19 -25.84 29.32
CA LYS A 75 11.77 -27.18 29.46
C LYS A 75 10.89 -27.98 30.42
N GLU A 76 10.72 -29.25 30.08
CA GLU A 76 9.88 -30.28 30.73
C GLU A 76 8.42 -30.20 30.25
N VAL A 77 7.87 -31.17 29.50
CA VAL A 77 7.77 -32.59 29.84
C VAL A 77 7.78 -33.45 28.57
N VAL A 78 8.73 -34.38 28.45
CA VAL A 78 8.61 -35.59 27.62
C VAL A 78 9.12 -36.77 28.46
N ALA A 79 8.20 -37.56 29.01
CA ALA A 79 8.41 -39.00 29.24
C ALA A 79 7.11 -39.69 29.70
N SER A 80 6.91 -40.89 29.15
CA SER A 80 6.04 -42.00 29.57
C SER A 80 4.52 -41.87 29.40
N ALA A 81 3.99 -42.56 28.38
CA ALA A 81 3.23 -43.80 28.61
C ALA A 81 3.10 -44.59 27.30
N SER A 82 3.67 -45.79 27.30
CA SER A 82 3.42 -46.83 26.31
C SER A 82 2.05 -47.46 26.57
N GLY A 83 1.19 -47.51 25.55
CA GLY A 83 -0.07 -48.23 25.57
C GLY A 83 -0.52 -48.48 24.14
N CYS A 84 -0.46 -49.73 23.71
CA CYS A 84 -0.79 -50.19 22.37
C CYS A 84 -2.29 -50.42 22.27
N GLU A 85 -3.02 -49.54 21.58
CA GLU A 85 -4.33 -49.88 21.00
C GLU A 85 -4.37 -49.35 19.56
N LYS A 86 -4.53 -50.29 18.62
CA LYS A 86 -4.73 -50.00 17.20
C LYS A 86 -6.18 -49.55 17.03
N GLU A 87 -6.43 -48.26 17.12
CA GLU A 87 -7.61 -47.68 16.50
C GLU A 87 -7.25 -47.36 15.05
N GLU A 88 -7.91 -48.03 14.12
CA GLU A 88 -7.91 -47.66 12.71
C GLU A 88 -8.48 -46.25 12.59
N GLU A 89 -7.61 -45.25 12.51
CA GLU A 89 -7.96 -43.93 11.99
C GLU A 89 -8.53 -44.14 10.58
N LYS A 90 -9.86 -44.17 10.48
CA LYS A 90 -10.54 -43.80 9.25
C LYS A 90 -10.08 -42.39 8.90
N LYS A 91 -9.07 -42.28 8.05
CA LYS A 91 -8.88 -41.11 7.19
C LYS A 91 -10.20 -40.90 6.47
N MET A 92 -11.03 -40.04 7.03
CA MET A 92 -12.15 -39.46 6.34
C MET A 92 -11.52 -38.72 5.16
N GLU A 93 -11.56 -39.33 3.97
CA GLU A 93 -11.07 -38.71 2.75
C GLU A 93 -11.80 -37.37 2.63
N GLN A 94 -11.07 -36.28 2.88
CA GLN A 94 -11.56 -34.95 2.56
C GLN A 94 -11.93 -35.00 1.06
N PRO A 95 -13.18 -34.67 0.68
CA PRO A 95 -13.57 -34.70 -0.70
C PRO A 95 -12.60 -33.80 -1.49
N SER A 96 -12.06 -34.34 -2.59
CA SER A 96 -11.14 -33.60 -3.44
C SER A 96 -11.79 -32.28 -3.86
N HIS A 97 -11.03 -31.17 -3.79
CA HIS A 97 -11.48 -29.83 -4.15
C HIS A 97 -12.34 -29.81 -5.42
N SER A 98 -13.52 -29.20 -5.33
CA SER A 98 -14.46 -29.08 -6.45
C SER A 98 -13.91 -28.13 -7.52
N ARG A 99 -13.65 -28.64 -8.73
CA ARG A 99 -13.18 -27.84 -9.87
C ARG A 99 -14.31 -27.31 -10.75
N THR A 100 -15.51 -27.16 -10.21
CA THR A 100 -16.72 -26.72 -10.95
C THR A 100 -16.47 -25.47 -11.79
N PHE A 101 -15.79 -24.47 -11.23
CA PHE A 101 -15.56 -23.19 -11.90
C PHE A 101 -14.56 -23.27 -13.06
N LEU A 102 -13.53 -24.13 -13.00
CA LEU A 102 -12.55 -24.30 -14.07
C LEU A 102 -13.13 -25.01 -15.32
N HIS A 103 -14.23 -25.73 -15.15
CA HIS A 103 -14.96 -26.36 -16.24
C HIS A 103 -15.96 -25.44 -16.93
N ALA A 104 -16.21 -24.25 -16.39
CA ALA A 104 -17.11 -23.28 -17.00
C ALA A 104 -16.63 -22.86 -18.40
N ARG A 105 -17.59 -22.69 -19.32
CA ARG A 105 -17.35 -22.19 -20.69
C ARG A 105 -18.17 -20.94 -21.00
N THR A 106 -19.13 -20.61 -20.13
CA THR A 106 -20.02 -19.48 -20.28
C THR A 106 -20.26 -18.78 -18.94
N GLU A 107 -20.77 -17.55 -19.00
CA GLU A 107 -21.28 -16.82 -17.82
C GLU A 107 -22.31 -17.66 -17.04
N GLN A 108 -23.23 -18.31 -17.75
CA GLN A 108 -24.26 -19.12 -17.13
C GLN A 108 -23.68 -20.33 -16.39
N ASP A 109 -22.59 -20.91 -16.89
CA ASP A 109 -21.90 -22.00 -16.19
C ASP A 109 -21.31 -21.51 -14.87
N LEU A 110 -20.66 -20.33 -14.84
CA LEU A 110 -20.12 -19.75 -13.61
C LEU A 110 -21.21 -19.47 -12.58
N LEU A 111 -22.27 -18.76 -12.98
CA LEU A 111 -23.37 -18.39 -12.08
C LEU A 111 -24.15 -19.63 -11.60
N SER A 112 -24.36 -20.62 -12.46
CA SER A 112 -24.96 -21.90 -12.05
C SER A 112 -24.03 -22.71 -11.14
N GLY A 113 -22.71 -22.61 -11.34
CA GLY A 113 -21.69 -23.18 -10.46
C GLY A 113 -21.81 -22.66 -9.03
N ILE A 114 -21.89 -21.33 -8.86
CA ILE A 114 -22.07 -20.70 -7.53
C ILE A 114 -23.29 -21.29 -6.82
N ARG A 115 -24.45 -21.32 -7.50
CA ARG A 115 -25.69 -21.87 -6.94
C ARG A 115 -25.55 -23.35 -6.55
N LYS A 116 -24.96 -24.18 -7.41
CA LYS A 116 -24.75 -25.61 -7.14
C LYS A 116 -23.83 -25.85 -5.95
N GLU A 117 -22.74 -25.11 -5.83
CA GLU A 117 -21.81 -25.23 -4.71
C GLU A 117 -22.45 -24.77 -3.39
N ALA A 118 -23.30 -23.73 -3.43
CA ALA A 118 -24.08 -23.27 -2.28
C ALA A 118 -25.16 -24.28 -1.85
N GLU A 119 -25.94 -24.81 -2.81
CA GLU A 119 -26.95 -25.87 -2.56
C GLU A 119 -26.33 -27.16 -2.00
N ALA A 120 -25.10 -27.47 -2.43
CA ALA A 120 -24.33 -28.60 -1.91
C ALA A 120 -23.69 -28.34 -0.53
N GLY A 121 -23.87 -27.14 0.05
CA GLY A 121 -23.33 -26.76 1.36
C GLY A 121 -21.82 -26.53 1.38
N ARG A 122 -21.14 -26.49 0.22
CA ARG A 122 -19.70 -26.23 0.11
C ARG A 122 -19.36 -24.74 0.08
N LEU A 123 -20.36 -23.88 -0.15
CA LEU A 123 -20.20 -22.44 -0.19
C LEU A 123 -21.22 -21.75 0.74
N PRO A 124 -20.78 -21.01 1.78
CA PRO A 124 -21.67 -20.22 2.63
C PRO A 124 -22.48 -19.20 1.82
N SER A 125 -23.73 -18.97 2.21
CA SER A 125 -24.67 -18.12 1.45
C SER A 125 -24.17 -16.67 1.29
N ASN A 126 -23.51 -16.11 2.30
CA ASN A 126 -22.91 -14.78 2.22
C ASN A 126 -21.74 -14.72 1.23
N VAL A 127 -20.93 -15.78 1.14
CA VAL A 127 -19.83 -15.86 0.18
C VAL A 127 -20.36 -16.06 -1.23
N ALA A 128 -21.38 -16.92 -1.41
CA ALA A 128 -22.05 -17.11 -2.70
C ALA A 128 -22.64 -15.80 -3.25
N ALA A 129 -23.36 -15.04 -2.41
CA ALA A 129 -23.88 -13.72 -2.80
C ALA A 129 -22.75 -12.75 -3.16
N GLY A 130 -21.66 -12.75 -2.39
CA GLY A 130 -20.48 -11.92 -2.67
C GLY A 130 -19.76 -12.31 -3.96
N MET A 131 -19.70 -13.60 -4.31
CA MET A 131 -19.16 -14.09 -5.58
C MET A 131 -20.00 -13.62 -6.79
N GLU A 132 -21.33 -13.68 -6.69
CA GLU A 132 -22.22 -13.18 -7.75
C GLU A 132 -22.05 -11.66 -7.94
N GLU A 133 -22.01 -10.90 -6.84
CA GLU A 133 -21.78 -9.45 -6.90
C GLU A 133 -20.40 -9.13 -7.50
N LEU A 134 -19.36 -9.84 -7.07
CA LEU A 134 -18.00 -9.70 -7.59
C LEU A 134 -17.95 -9.94 -9.10
N TYR A 135 -18.58 -11.03 -9.57
CA TYR A 135 -18.67 -11.34 -10.99
C TYR A 135 -19.31 -10.20 -11.78
N GLN A 136 -20.48 -9.71 -11.34
CA GLN A 136 -21.21 -8.67 -12.06
C GLN A 136 -20.41 -7.35 -12.12
N ASN A 137 -19.82 -6.93 -11.00
CA ASN A 137 -19.05 -5.69 -10.95
C ASN A 137 -17.75 -5.78 -11.77
N TYR A 138 -17.04 -6.91 -11.70
CA TYR A 138 -15.85 -7.15 -12.52
C TYR A 138 -16.17 -7.17 -14.01
N ARG A 139 -17.19 -7.95 -14.40
CA ARG A 139 -17.69 -8.03 -15.79
C ARG A 139 -17.98 -6.64 -16.35
N ASN A 140 -18.74 -5.83 -15.61
CA ASN A 140 -19.13 -4.50 -16.06
C ASN A 140 -17.92 -3.57 -16.23
N ALA A 141 -16.97 -3.60 -15.28
CA ALA A 141 -15.76 -2.80 -15.36
C ALA A 141 -14.87 -3.20 -16.57
N VAL A 142 -14.67 -4.50 -16.81
CA VAL A 142 -13.87 -4.97 -17.94
C VAL A 142 -14.55 -4.65 -19.28
N ILE A 143 -15.88 -4.77 -19.39
CA ILE A 143 -16.61 -4.33 -20.59
C ILE A 143 -16.45 -2.82 -20.81
N GLN A 144 -16.57 -2.02 -19.74
CA GLN A 144 -16.42 -0.57 -19.80
C GLN A 144 -15.03 -0.12 -20.27
N SER A 145 -13.99 -0.94 -20.04
CA SER A 145 -12.64 -0.65 -20.55
C SER A 145 -12.55 -0.60 -22.08
N GLY A 146 -13.51 -1.21 -22.79
CA GLY A 146 -13.51 -1.29 -24.26
C GLY A 146 -12.44 -2.22 -24.83
N THR A 147 -11.84 -3.08 -24.01
CA THR A 147 -10.87 -4.07 -24.50
C THR A 147 -11.54 -5.09 -25.44
N PRO A 148 -10.96 -5.41 -26.62
CA PRO A 148 -11.61 -6.26 -27.63
C PRO A 148 -11.85 -7.70 -27.16
N ASN A 149 -11.05 -8.20 -26.20
CA ASN A 149 -11.16 -9.56 -25.68
C ASN A 149 -11.84 -9.59 -24.30
N ALA A 150 -12.76 -8.64 -24.03
CA ALA A 150 -13.38 -8.50 -22.71
C ALA A 150 -14.04 -9.80 -22.22
N GLU A 151 -14.80 -10.50 -23.07
CA GLU A 151 -15.51 -11.73 -22.70
C GLU A 151 -14.55 -12.86 -22.29
N GLU A 152 -13.45 -13.03 -23.03
CA GLU A 152 -12.41 -14.03 -22.72
C GLU A 152 -11.72 -13.70 -21.39
N ILE A 153 -11.35 -12.43 -21.19
CA ILE A 153 -10.72 -11.95 -19.95
C ILE A 153 -11.64 -12.20 -18.75
N ILE A 154 -12.93 -11.85 -18.88
CA ILE A 154 -13.92 -12.00 -17.81
C ILE A 154 -14.08 -13.47 -17.45
N LEU A 155 -14.32 -14.33 -18.44
CA LEU A 155 -14.52 -15.77 -18.21
C LEU A 155 -13.27 -16.40 -17.58
N SER A 156 -12.08 -16.14 -18.14
CA SER A 156 -10.82 -16.69 -17.65
C SER A 156 -10.51 -16.26 -16.22
N ASN A 157 -10.53 -14.95 -15.96
CA ASN A 157 -10.15 -14.42 -14.64
C ASN A 157 -11.19 -14.79 -13.57
N MET A 158 -12.48 -14.73 -13.88
CA MET A 158 -13.52 -15.08 -12.91
C MET A 158 -13.60 -16.58 -12.64
N ALA A 159 -13.39 -17.45 -13.64
CA ALA A 159 -13.34 -18.89 -13.41
C ALA A 159 -12.25 -19.25 -12.39
N VAL A 160 -11.05 -18.70 -12.56
CA VAL A 160 -9.93 -18.93 -11.63
C VAL A 160 -10.19 -18.26 -10.28
N ALA A 161 -10.69 -17.02 -10.25
CA ALA A 161 -10.98 -16.34 -8.99
C ALA A 161 -12.00 -17.10 -8.13
N LEU A 162 -13.13 -17.51 -8.71
CA LEU A 162 -14.18 -18.25 -8.00
C LEU A 162 -13.69 -19.62 -7.53
N ASP A 163 -12.89 -20.32 -8.34
CA ASP A 163 -12.24 -21.58 -7.98
C ASP A 163 -11.31 -21.42 -6.77
N ARG A 164 -10.43 -20.40 -6.79
CA ARG A 164 -9.49 -20.14 -5.69
C ARG A 164 -10.17 -19.67 -4.41
N ILE A 165 -11.26 -18.90 -4.52
CA ILE A 165 -12.08 -18.53 -3.36
C ILE A 165 -12.77 -19.77 -2.78
N SER A 166 -13.36 -20.62 -3.63
CA SER A 166 -14.01 -21.86 -3.19
C SER A 166 -13.03 -22.80 -2.49
N LEU A 167 -11.81 -22.92 -3.02
CA LEU A 167 -10.74 -23.68 -2.38
C LEU A 167 -10.43 -23.16 -0.97
N ASP A 168 -10.34 -21.84 -0.80
CA ASP A 168 -10.08 -21.23 0.51
C ASP A 168 -11.27 -21.33 1.47
N VAL A 169 -12.50 -21.47 0.97
CA VAL A 169 -13.67 -21.78 1.80
C VAL A 169 -13.63 -23.23 2.29
N GLU A 170 -13.25 -24.17 1.42
CA GLU A 170 -13.13 -25.59 1.74
C GLU A 170 -11.95 -25.89 2.69
N ASP A 171 -10.80 -25.26 2.44
CA ASP A 171 -9.57 -25.39 3.23
C ASP A 171 -8.94 -24.00 3.47
N PRO A 172 -9.38 -23.27 4.51
CA PRO A 172 -8.95 -21.91 4.77
C PRO A 172 -7.46 -21.76 4.99
N PHE A 173 -6.80 -21.02 4.10
CA PHE A 173 -5.39 -20.68 4.26
C PHE A 173 -5.17 -19.85 5.54
N VAL A 174 -4.17 -20.24 6.34
CA VAL A 174 -3.78 -19.54 7.56
C VAL A 174 -2.50 -18.76 7.31
N PHE A 175 -2.59 -17.44 7.38
CA PHE A 175 -1.43 -16.56 7.21
C PHE A 175 -0.48 -16.63 8.40
N SER A 176 0.81 -16.81 8.12
CA SER A 176 1.88 -16.63 9.10
C SER A 176 2.12 -15.14 9.40
N HIS A 177 2.80 -14.85 10.52
CA HIS A 177 3.16 -13.48 10.92
C HIS A 177 3.93 -12.72 9.83
N TYR A 178 4.87 -13.43 9.17
CA TYR A 178 5.44 -13.04 7.90
C TYR A 178 5.04 -14.07 6.85
N HIS A 179 4.27 -13.62 5.86
CA HIS A 179 3.81 -14.43 4.74
C HIS A 179 4.64 -14.11 3.50
N ARG A 180 5.10 -15.14 2.79
CA ARG A 180 5.79 -15.01 1.50
C ARG A 180 4.79 -15.30 0.40
N ALA A 181 4.83 -14.51 -0.68
CA ALA A 181 3.96 -14.73 -1.82
C ALA A 181 4.05 -16.18 -2.33
N LEU A 182 2.91 -16.84 -2.47
CA LEU A 182 2.84 -18.19 -3.04
C LEU A 182 2.93 -18.12 -4.56
N ARG A 183 3.99 -18.73 -5.10
CA ARG A 183 4.28 -18.77 -6.55
C ARG A 183 4.07 -20.15 -7.19
N GLU A 184 4.05 -21.21 -6.38
CA GLU A 184 3.93 -22.60 -6.82
C GLU A 184 3.08 -23.41 -5.82
N PRO A 185 2.37 -24.47 -6.25
CA PRO A 185 2.19 -24.92 -7.65
C PRO A 185 1.21 -24.05 -8.45
N PHE A 186 0.56 -23.07 -7.80
CA PHE A 186 -0.26 -22.06 -8.43
C PHE A 186 0.34 -20.68 -8.10
N ASP A 187 0.55 -19.87 -9.13
CA ASP A 187 1.14 -18.54 -8.96
C ASP A 187 0.07 -17.51 -8.58
N TYR A 188 -0.15 -17.34 -7.26
CA TYR A 188 -1.12 -16.39 -6.72
C TYR A 188 -0.71 -14.92 -6.99
N TYR A 189 0.58 -14.64 -7.16
CA TYR A 189 1.05 -13.30 -7.54
C TYR A 189 0.58 -12.96 -8.95
N ASN A 190 0.89 -13.82 -9.93
CA ASN A 190 0.50 -13.59 -11.32
C ASN A 190 -1.02 -13.65 -11.51
N PHE A 191 -1.72 -14.53 -10.77
CA PHE A 191 -3.18 -14.50 -10.69
C PHE A 191 -3.71 -13.11 -10.30
N GLY A 192 -3.21 -12.54 -9.20
CA GLY A 192 -3.62 -11.21 -8.74
C GLY A 192 -3.26 -10.09 -9.73
N GLN A 193 -2.07 -10.15 -10.35
CA GLN A 193 -1.67 -9.20 -11.39
C GLN A 193 -2.62 -9.25 -12.59
N ASN A 194 -2.90 -10.46 -13.10
CA ASN A 194 -3.76 -10.67 -14.27
C ASN A 194 -5.21 -10.27 -14.00
N TYR A 195 -5.70 -10.49 -12.78
CA TYR A 195 -7.05 -10.11 -12.38
C TYR A 195 -7.23 -8.58 -12.36
N ILE A 196 -6.26 -7.83 -11.82
CA ILE A 196 -6.36 -6.37 -11.66
C ILE A 196 -6.00 -5.61 -12.94
N ARG A 197 -5.09 -6.15 -13.77
CA ARG A 197 -4.62 -5.51 -15.01
C ARG A 197 -5.72 -4.93 -15.91
N PRO A 198 -6.82 -5.64 -16.25
CA PRO A 198 -7.84 -5.10 -17.15
C PRO A 198 -8.69 -3.98 -16.54
N LEU A 199 -8.55 -3.72 -15.23
CA LEU A 199 -9.22 -2.61 -14.54
C LEU A 199 -8.41 -1.32 -14.64
N VAL A 200 -7.11 -1.40 -14.92
CA VAL A 200 -6.22 -0.25 -14.96
C VAL A 200 -6.21 0.40 -16.35
N ASP A 201 -6.63 1.66 -16.42
CA ASP A 201 -6.45 2.49 -17.61
C ASP A 201 -5.02 3.01 -17.67
N PHE A 202 -4.10 2.20 -18.19
CA PHE A 202 -2.70 2.58 -18.34
C PHE A 202 -2.51 3.85 -19.19
N ARG A 203 -3.43 4.18 -20.11
CA ARG A 203 -3.31 5.42 -20.91
C ARG A 203 -3.53 6.68 -20.09
N ASN A 204 -4.33 6.58 -19.04
CA ASN A 204 -4.62 7.66 -18.10
C ASN A 204 -3.99 7.43 -16.71
N SER A 205 -2.97 6.58 -16.64
CA SER A 205 -2.21 6.32 -15.41
C SER A 205 -0.86 6.99 -15.44
N TYR A 206 -0.26 7.27 -14.28
CA TYR A 206 1.02 7.99 -14.20
C TYR A 206 1.91 7.52 -13.04
N VAL A 207 3.23 7.57 -13.26
CA VAL A 207 4.23 7.38 -12.21
C VAL A 207 5.04 8.66 -12.01
N GLY A 208 4.98 9.22 -10.80
CA GLY A 208 5.75 10.36 -10.35
C GLY A 208 7.15 9.96 -9.87
N ASN A 209 8.16 10.69 -10.35
CA ASN A 209 9.56 10.57 -9.96
C ASN A 209 10.13 9.15 -10.12
N ILE A 210 9.92 8.55 -11.30
CA ILE A 210 10.36 7.17 -11.59
C ILE A 210 11.86 6.93 -11.32
N SER A 211 12.69 7.97 -11.47
CA SER A 211 14.13 7.91 -11.17
C SER A 211 14.45 7.61 -9.71
N LEU A 212 13.61 8.04 -8.76
CA LEU A 212 13.81 7.75 -7.33
C LEU A 212 13.61 6.26 -7.02
N PHE A 213 12.80 5.53 -7.80
CA PHE A 213 12.73 4.08 -7.67
C PHE A 213 14.03 3.39 -8.10
N HIS A 214 14.84 4.00 -8.98
CA HIS A 214 16.18 3.51 -9.27
C HIS A 214 17.12 3.69 -8.07
N GLU A 215 17.08 4.86 -7.41
CA GLU A 215 17.83 5.09 -6.17
C GLU A 215 17.44 4.09 -5.07
N VAL A 216 16.14 3.80 -4.94
CA VAL A 216 15.62 2.78 -4.03
C VAL A 216 16.23 1.41 -4.32
N GLU A 217 16.29 0.98 -5.58
CA GLU A 217 16.92 -0.28 -5.98
C GLU A 217 18.42 -0.30 -5.68
N GLU A 218 19.15 0.78 -5.96
CA GLU A 218 20.59 0.90 -5.64
C GLU A 218 20.83 0.73 -4.13
N LYS A 219 20.02 1.37 -3.29
CA LYS A 219 20.13 1.22 -1.83
C LYS A 219 19.81 -0.20 -1.38
N LEU A 220 18.81 -0.86 -1.98
CA LEU A 220 18.50 -2.26 -1.69
C LEU A 220 19.68 -3.19 -2.07
N GLN A 221 20.33 -2.94 -3.20
CA GLN A 221 21.54 -3.67 -3.62
C GLN A 221 22.73 -3.44 -2.68
N GLN A 222 22.83 -2.27 -2.05
CA GLN A 222 23.83 -1.95 -1.03
C GLN A 222 23.56 -2.63 0.33
N GLY A 223 22.47 -3.39 0.48
CA GLY A 223 22.11 -4.03 1.74
C GLY A 223 21.21 -3.16 2.63
N HIS A 224 20.80 -1.97 2.19
CA HIS A 224 19.97 -1.08 2.98
C HIS A 224 18.51 -1.56 3.03
N ASN A 225 17.79 -1.12 4.07
CA ASN A 225 16.35 -1.28 4.18
C ASN A 225 15.63 -0.02 3.70
N ILE A 226 14.46 -0.21 3.10
CA ILE A 226 13.61 0.86 2.59
C ILE A 226 12.22 0.70 3.21
N VAL A 227 11.67 1.79 3.73
CA VAL A 227 10.28 1.86 4.18
C VAL A 227 9.54 2.91 3.36
N LEU A 228 8.48 2.50 2.68
CA LEU A 228 7.57 3.36 1.93
C LEU A 228 6.41 3.74 2.86
N MET A 229 6.33 5.01 3.24
CA MET A 229 5.26 5.59 4.05
C MET A 229 4.18 6.14 3.12
N SER A 230 3.03 5.47 3.08
CA SER A 230 2.04 5.67 2.03
C SER A 230 0.65 6.04 2.56
N ASN A 231 -0.17 6.67 1.73
CA ASN A 231 -1.62 6.53 1.87
C ASN A 231 -2.09 5.15 1.35
N HIS A 232 -3.36 4.81 1.53
CA HIS A 232 -3.94 3.53 1.15
C HIS A 232 -5.35 3.77 0.64
N GLN A 233 -5.76 3.20 -0.49
CA GLN A 233 -7.04 3.53 -1.11
C GLN A 233 -7.93 2.31 -1.34
N THR A 234 -7.35 1.19 -1.78
CA THR A 234 -8.09 -0.02 -2.14
C THR A 234 -7.42 -1.26 -1.59
N GLU A 235 -8.14 -2.37 -1.55
CA GLU A 235 -7.52 -3.66 -1.22
C GLU A 235 -6.59 -4.17 -2.33
N ALA A 236 -6.73 -3.60 -3.54
CA ALA A 236 -5.91 -3.89 -4.71
C ALA A 236 -4.62 -3.05 -4.79
N ASP A 237 -4.34 -2.19 -3.82
CA ASP A 237 -3.14 -1.33 -3.80
C ASP A 237 -1.83 -2.10 -4.08
N PRO A 238 -1.59 -3.30 -3.50
CA PRO A 238 -0.41 -4.09 -3.82
C PRO A 238 -0.28 -4.42 -5.31
N ALA A 239 -1.39 -4.82 -5.94
CA ALA A 239 -1.40 -5.16 -7.36
C ALA A 239 -1.19 -3.91 -8.23
N ILE A 240 -1.79 -2.79 -7.87
CA ILE A 240 -1.66 -1.52 -8.59
C ILE A 240 -0.21 -1.02 -8.54
N ILE A 241 0.40 -1.02 -7.36
CA ILE A 241 1.83 -0.65 -7.21
C ILE A 241 2.70 -1.55 -8.08
N ALA A 242 2.48 -2.88 -8.03
CA ALA A 242 3.25 -3.83 -8.82
C ALA A 242 3.05 -3.63 -10.33
N LEU A 243 1.80 -3.46 -10.81
CA LEU A 243 1.48 -3.25 -12.23
C LEU A 243 2.11 -1.96 -12.79
N LEU A 244 2.16 -0.88 -12.01
CA LEU A 244 2.77 0.38 -12.47
C LEU A 244 4.30 0.33 -12.53
N LEU A 245 4.91 -0.65 -11.84
CA LEU A 245 6.36 -0.79 -11.72
C LEU A 245 6.93 -2.04 -12.44
N GLU A 246 6.10 -2.98 -12.88
CA GLU A 246 6.55 -4.30 -13.37
C GLU A 246 7.53 -4.24 -14.54
N LYS A 247 7.42 -3.24 -15.43
CA LYS A 247 8.30 -3.11 -16.60
C LYS A 247 9.65 -2.48 -16.27
N THR A 248 9.71 -1.58 -15.31
CA THR A 248 10.91 -0.76 -15.02
C THR A 248 11.58 -1.10 -13.70
N LYS A 249 10.83 -1.68 -12.76
CA LYS A 249 11.21 -2.02 -11.39
C LYS A 249 10.61 -3.37 -10.95
N PRO A 250 10.84 -4.46 -11.71
CA PRO A 250 10.27 -5.78 -11.41
C PRO A 250 10.68 -6.30 -10.03
N TYR A 251 11.91 -5.99 -9.58
CA TYR A 251 12.36 -6.38 -8.25
C TYR A 251 11.46 -5.79 -7.16
N ILE A 252 11.12 -4.49 -7.24
CA ILE A 252 10.21 -3.85 -6.31
C ILE A 252 8.80 -4.47 -6.44
N ALA A 253 8.30 -4.64 -7.65
CA ALA A 253 6.96 -5.17 -7.91
C ALA A 253 6.72 -6.55 -7.26
N GLU A 254 7.74 -7.41 -7.28
CA GLU A 254 7.64 -8.79 -6.75
C GLU A 254 8.08 -8.95 -5.29
N ASN A 255 8.96 -8.08 -4.79
CA ASN A 255 9.58 -8.24 -3.46
C ASN A 255 9.08 -7.26 -2.39
N LEU A 256 8.18 -6.34 -2.74
CA LEU A 256 7.58 -5.43 -1.76
C LEU A 256 6.81 -6.20 -0.68
N ILE A 257 7.14 -5.90 0.58
CA ILE A 257 6.49 -6.47 1.77
C ILE A 257 5.44 -5.49 2.26
N TYR A 258 4.17 -5.88 2.27
CA TYR A 258 3.07 -5.03 2.68
C TYR A 258 2.70 -5.30 4.14
N ILE A 259 2.62 -4.26 4.97
CA ILE A 259 2.00 -4.38 6.29
C ILE A 259 0.48 -4.40 6.09
N ALA A 260 -0.13 -5.57 6.26
CA ALA A 260 -1.53 -5.82 5.90
C ALA A 260 -2.39 -6.10 7.13
N GLY A 261 -3.60 -5.52 7.11
CA GLY A 261 -4.63 -5.68 8.13
C GLY A 261 -5.31 -7.05 8.12
N ASP A 262 -6.06 -7.35 9.17
CA ASP A 262 -6.75 -8.62 9.39
C ASP A 262 -7.87 -8.92 8.39
N ARG A 263 -8.53 -7.90 7.84
CA ARG A 263 -9.68 -8.09 6.93
C ARG A 263 -9.29 -8.77 5.61
N VAL A 264 -8.21 -8.33 4.97
CA VAL A 264 -7.75 -8.90 3.68
C VAL A 264 -7.14 -10.30 3.80
N ILE A 265 -6.84 -10.75 5.02
CA ILE A 265 -6.34 -12.10 5.31
C ILE A 265 -7.40 -13.01 5.93
N THR A 266 -8.62 -12.50 6.16
CA THR A 266 -9.75 -13.26 6.72
C THR A 266 -10.94 -13.37 5.75
N ASP A 267 -11.18 -12.36 4.92
CA ASP A 267 -12.26 -12.38 3.92
C ASP A 267 -11.94 -13.36 2.77
N PRO A 268 -12.73 -14.44 2.57
CA PRO A 268 -12.48 -15.44 1.53
C PRO A 268 -12.41 -14.85 0.12
N LEU A 269 -13.11 -13.75 -0.14
CA LEU A 269 -13.11 -13.09 -1.45
C LEU A 269 -11.80 -12.32 -1.72
N CYS A 270 -11.00 -12.06 -0.68
CA CYS A 270 -9.73 -11.34 -0.77
C CYS A 270 -8.51 -12.24 -0.58
N LYS A 271 -8.65 -13.31 0.22
CA LYS A 271 -7.54 -14.18 0.61
C LYS A 271 -6.72 -14.71 -0.58
N PRO A 272 -7.30 -15.17 -1.71
CA PRO A 272 -6.50 -15.57 -2.87
C PRO A 272 -5.56 -14.47 -3.38
N PHE A 273 -5.99 -13.21 -3.36
CA PHE A 273 -5.14 -12.09 -3.77
C PHE A 273 -4.03 -11.81 -2.75
N SER A 274 -4.36 -11.89 -1.46
CA SER A 274 -3.39 -11.74 -0.36
C SER A 274 -2.34 -12.86 -0.34
N MET A 275 -2.72 -14.09 -0.68
CA MET A 275 -1.80 -15.24 -0.78
C MET A 275 -0.66 -14.99 -1.79
N GLY A 276 -0.90 -14.17 -2.81
CA GLY A 276 0.07 -13.79 -3.83
C GLY A 276 1.01 -12.64 -3.46
N ARG A 277 0.99 -12.14 -2.23
CA ARG A 277 1.81 -10.98 -1.80
C ARG A 277 2.72 -11.34 -0.63
N ASN A 278 3.83 -10.60 -0.48
CA ASN A 278 4.64 -10.70 0.73
C ASN A 278 4.01 -9.80 1.80
N LEU A 279 3.65 -10.36 2.96
CA LEU A 279 2.90 -9.64 3.98
C LEU A 279 3.57 -9.72 5.35
N ILE A 280 3.50 -8.62 6.09
CA ILE A 280 3.57 -8.65 7.56
C ILE A 280 2.13 -8.51 8.06
N CYS A 281 1.60 -9.59 8.62
CA CYS A 281 0.19 -9.67 9.01
C CYS A 281 -0.02 -9.05 10.39
N VAL A 282 -0.81 -7.98 10.46
CA VAL A 282 -1.12 -7.25 11.69
C VAL A 282 -2.62 -7.03 11.83
N TYR A 283 -3.12 -7.02 13.04
CA TYR A 283 -4.45 -6.52 13.36
C TYR A 283 -4.44 -4.99 13.39
N SER A 284 -5.34 -4.37 12.63
CA SER A 284 -5.42 -2.91 12.58
C SER A 284 -5.85 -2.35 13.94
N LYS A 285 -5.27 -1.21 14.33
CA LYS A 285 -5.72 -0.46 15.51
C LYS A 285 -7.21 -0.11 15.42
N LYS A 286 -7.73 0.14 14.21
CA LYS A 286 -9.14 0.50 13.95
C LYS A 286 -10.12 -0.60 14.38
N HIS A 287 -9.70 -1.87 14.31
CA HIS A 287 -10.53 -3.04 14.60
C HIS A 287 -10.02 -3.84 15.83
N MET A 288 -9.08 -3.27 16.59
CA MET A 288 -8.46 -3.94 17.73
C MET A 288 -9.50 -4.28 18.81
N ASN A 289 -10.43 -3.35 19.05
CA ASN A 289 -11.41 -3.40 20.13
C ASN A 289 -12.83 -3.78 19.65
N ASP A 290 -13.00 -4.20 18.38
CA ASP A 290 -14.32 -4.57 17.85
C ASP A 290 -14.94 -5.76 18.59
N VAL A 291 -14.08 -6.69 19.03
CA VAL A 291 -14.42 -7.82 19.89
C VAL A 291 -13.46 -7.78 21.09
N PRO A 292 -13.85 -7.18 22.23
CA PRO A 292 -12.98 -6.94 23.38
C PRO A 292 -12.20 -8.18 23.85
N GLU A 293 -12.84 -9.36 23.80
CA GLU A 293 -12.29 -10.65 24.23
C GLU A 293 -11.08 -11.09 23.39
N LEU A 294 -11.00 -10.63 22.13
CA LEU A 294 -9.90 -10.96 21.22
C LEU A 294 -8.73 -9.98 21.30
N THR A 295 -8.87 -8.87 22.03
CA THR A 295 -7.89 -7.77 22.06
C THR A 295 -6.49 -8.25 22.46
N GLU A 296 -6.36 -9.04 23.53
CA GLU A 296 -5.04 -9.50 23.98
C GLU A 296 -4.39 -10.51 23.03
N MET A 297 -5.21 -11.37 22.41
CA MET A 297 -4.73 -12.26 21.36
C MET A 297 -4.21 -11.47 20.16
N LYS A 298 -4.96 -10.46 19.70
CA LYS A 298 -4.58 -9.58 18.59
C LYS A 298 -3.30 -8.80 18.88
N LYS A 299 -3.16 -8.22 20.09
CA LYS A 299 -1.92 -7.55 20.52
C LYS A 299 -0.73 -8.49 20.53
N ARG A 300 -0.89 -9.72 21.06
CA ARG A 300 0.17 -10.73 21.09
C ARG A 300 0.60 -11.14 19.69
N ALA A 301 -0.33 -11.32 18.77
CA ALA A 301 -0.05 -11.60 17.37
C ALA A 301 0.73 -10.44 16.72
N ASN A 302 0.32 -9.18 16.92
CA ASN A 302 1.05 -8.02 16.42
C ASN A 302 2.48 -7.94 16.95
N ILE A 303 2.70 -8.23 18.23
CA ILE A 303 4.05 -8.28 18.82
C ILE A 303 4.92 -9.32 18.10
N ARG A 304 4.38 -10.49 17.75
CA ARG A 304 5.11 -11.53 17.00
C ARG A 304 5.42 -11.06 15.58
N SER A 305 4.46 -10.47 14.88
CA SER A 305 4.68 -9.91 13.54
C SER A 305 5.74 -8.81 13.51
N LEU A 306 5.76 -7.92 14.50
CA LEU A 306 6.81 -6.90 14.62
C LEU A 306 8.19 -7.51 14.93
N LYS A 307 8.25 -8.62 15.70
CA LYS A 307 9.51 -9.36 15.92
C LYS A 307 10.03 -9.98 14.62
N GLU A 308 9.17 -10.62 13.84
CA GLU A 308 9.54 -11.16 12.52
C GLU A 308 10.04 -10.04 11.59
N MET A 309 9.36 -8.91 11.55
CA MET A 309 9.80 -7.75 10.77
C MET A 309 11.18 -7.23 11.22
N ALA A 310 11.42 -7.14 12.53
CA ALA A 310 12.74 -6.75 13.05
C ALA A 310 13.85 -7.74 12.64
N ILE A 311 13.55 -9.05 12.62
CA ILE A 311 14.47 -10.09 12.15
C ILE A 311 14.75 -9.92 10.65
N LEU A 312 13.72 -9.67 9.84
CA LEU A 312 13.86 -9.44 8.40
C LEU A 312 14.72 -8.21 8.10
N LEU A 313 14.45 -7.08 8.77
CA LEU A 313 15.20 -5.84 8.61
C LEU A 313 16.66 -6.00 9.03
N ARG A 314 16.96 -6.82 10.05
CA ARG A 314 18.35 -7.13 10.43
C ARG A 314 19.13 -7.80 9.31
N GLY A 315 18.45 -8.54 8.43
CA GLY A 315 19.06 -9.16 7.26
C GLY A 315 19.43 -8.18 6.13
N GLY A 316 18.99 -6.92 6.19
CA GLY A 316 19.18 -5.94 5.12
C GLY A 316 18.37 -6.25 3.84
N SER A 317 18.50 -5.37 2.85
CA SER A 317 17.87 -5.49 1.51
C SER A 317 16.35 -5.73 1.55
N ARG A 318 15.65 -5.17 2.54
CA ARG A 318 14.18 -5.25 2.64
C ARG A 318 13.53 -3.98 2.16
N ILE A 319 12.42 -4.11 1.43
CA ILE A 319 11.54 -3.00 1.12
C ILE A 319 10.15 -3.28 1.69
N VAL A 320 9.66 -2.36 2.53
CA VAL A 320 8.41 -2.50 3.26
C VAL A 320 7.49 -1.34 2.91
N TRP A 321 6.23 -1.63 2.63
CA TRP A 321 5.15 -0.65 2.47
C TRP A 321 4.27 -0.65 3.71
N ILE A 322 3.96 0.54 4.21
CA ILE A 322 3.03 0.75 5.31
C ILE A 322 2.13 1.95 5.01
N ALA A 323 0.86 1.84 5.38
CA ALA A 323 -0.06 2.96 5.51
C ALA A 323 -0.28 3.32 6.97
N PRO A 324 0.39 4.37 7.52
CA PRO A 324 0.31 4.70 8.93
C PRO A 324 -1.09 5.15 9.39
N SER A 325 -1.98 5.54 8.46
CA SER A 325 -3.39 5.81 8.76
C SER A 325 -4.17 4.56 9.23
N GLY A 326 -3.62 3.36 9.01
CA GLY A 326 -4.19 2.08 9.45
C GLY A 326 -5.45 1.64 8.70
N GLY A 327 -5.83 2.31 7.62
CA GLY A 327 -6.92 1.88 6.73
C GLY A 327 -7.06 2.78 5.50
N ARG A 328 -7.94 2.37 4.58
CA ARG A 328 -8.16 3.07 3.31
C ARG A 328 -8.65 4.51 3.51
N ASP A 329 -8.31 5.39 2.59
CA ASP A 329 -8.82 6.76 2.48
C ASP A 329 -10.34 6.75 2.34
N ARG A 330 -10.99 7.88 2.64
CA ARG A 330 -12.43 8.07 2.50
C ARG A 330 -12.72 9.45 1.91
N PRO A 331 -13.81 9.60 1.16
CA PRO A 331 -14.22 10.92 0.71
C PRO A 331 -14.67 11.76 1.91
N ASP A 332 -14.41 13.06 1.86
CA ASP A 332 -15.01 13.99 2.78
C ASP A 332 -16.54 13.92 2.65
N HIS A 333 -17.22 13.83 3.80
CA HIS A 333 -18.67 13.68 3.87
C HIS A 333 -19.48 14.87 3.33
N LEU A 334 -18.90 16.08 3.29
CA LEU A 334 -19.57 17.29 2.82
C LEU A 334 -19.25 17.56 1.34
N THR A 335 -17.98 17.42 0.95
CA THR A 335 -17.53 17.78 -0.41
C THR A 335 -17.48 16.59 -1.36
N GLY A 336 -17.45 15.36 -0.83
CA GLY A 336 -17.24 14.14 -1.61
C GLY A 336 -15.80 13.96 -2.11
N GLU A 337 -14.87 14.84 -1.73
CA GLU A 337 -13.50 14.80 -2.22
C GLU A 337 -12.62 13.80 -1.46
N TRP A 338 -11.78 13.08 -2.21
CA TRP A 338 -10.83 12.12 -1.65
C TRP A 338 -9.47 12.76 -1.39
N TYR A 339 -8.91 12.47 -0.22
CA TYR A 339 -7.57 12.86 0.21
C TYR A 339 -6.93 11.75 1.06
N PRO A 340 -5.59 11.70 1.14
CA PRO A 340 -4.89 10.83 2.10
C PRO A 340 -5.45 10.96 3.51
N ALA A 341 -5.74 9.83 4.17
CA ALA A 341 -6.13 9.84 5.57
C ALA A 341 -4.95 10.21 6.49
N PRO A 342 -5.19 10.95 7.59
CA PRO A 342 -4.13 11.34 8.52
C PRO A 342 -3.32 10.15 9.05
N PHE A 343 -2.00 10.35 9.18
CA PHE A 343 -1.10 9.33 9.71
C PHE A 343 -1.18 9.24 11.24
N ASP A 344 -1.11 8.02 11.77
CA ASP A 344 -0.83 7.80 13.20
C ASP A 344 0.67 7.98 13.45
N ALA A 345 1.05 9.10 14.06
CA ALA A 345 2.45 9.45 14.32
C ALA A 345 3.20 8.37 15.13
N SER A 346 2.50 7.62 15.98
CA SER A 346 3.09 6.49 16.71
C SER A 346 3.47 5.33 15.79
N SER A 347 2.67 5.05 14.76
CA SER A 347 2.97 4.01 13.76
C SER A 347 4.16 4.43 12.88
N VAL A 348 4.22 5.70 12.49
CA VAL A 348 5.39 6.27 11.79
C VAL A 348 6.65 6.11 12.63
N ASP A 349 6.60 6.52 13.90
CA ASP A 349 7.76 6.44 14.81
C ASP A 349 8.20 4.99 15.06
N ASN A 350 7.25 4.07 15.24
CA ASN A 350 7.57 2.65 15.43
C ASN A 350 8.33 2.08 14.22
N MET A 351 7.86 2.36 13.01
CA MET A 351 8.55 1.92 11.79
C MET A 351 9.92 2.57 11.63
N ARG A 352 10.03 3.86 11.95
CA ARG A 352 11.31 4.57 11.96
C ARG A 352 12.31 3.93 12.91
N ARG A 353 11.91 3.69 14.17
CA ARG A 353 12.76 3.02 15.15
C ARG A 353 13.18 1.63 14.67
N LEU A 354 12.28 0.86 14.09
CA LEU A 354 12.61 -0.47 13.56
C LEU A 354 13.62 -0.40 12.42
N ALA A 355 13.48 0.55 11.50
CA ALA A 355 14.44 0.75 10.42
C ALA A 355 15.83 1.17 10.95
N GLU A 356 15.89 2.15 11.85
CA GLU A 356 17.15 2.66 12.42
C GLU A 356 17.88 1.63 13.31
N HIS A 357 17.15 0.85 14.09
CA HIS A 357 17.72 -0.12 15.05
C HIS A 357 17.84 -1.53 14.45
N SER A 358 17.65 -1.68 13.14
CA SER A 358 17.78 -2.98 12.46
C SER A 358 19.23 -3.45 12.34
N GLY A 359 20.21 -2.54 12.39
CA GLY A 359 21.64 -2.81 12.20
C GLY A 359 22.11 -2.62 10.75
N ALA A 360 21.20 -2.72 9.77
CA ALA A 360 21.46 -2.28 8.41
C ALA A 360 20.93 -0.84 8.21
N PRO A 361 21.56 0.01 7.38
CA PRO A 361 21.07 1.37 7.13
C PRO A 361 19.62 1.35 6.61
N GLY A 362 18.75 2.18 7.18
CA GLY A 362 17.33 2.27 6.83
C GLY A 362 16.96 3.64 6.26
N HIS A 363 16.10 3.66 5.25
CA HIS A 363 15.63 4.89 4.58
C HIS A 363 14.11 4.92 4.51
N ILE A 364 13.51 6.10 4.67
CA ILE A 364 12.06 6.27 4.72
C ILE A 364 11.64 7.25 3.63
N TYR A 365 10.81 6.77 2.71
CA TYR A 365 10.32 7.53 1.56
C TYR A 365 8.81 7.75 1.66
N PRO A 366 8.32 8.99 1.49
CA PRO A 366 6.90 9.25 1.32
C PRO A 366 6.43 8.79 -0.07
N LEU A 367 5.37 7.99 -0.10
CA LEU A 367 4.76 7.42 -1.30
C LEU A 367 3.29 7.85 -1.39
N ALA A 368 2.84 8.33 -2.54
CA ALA A 368 1.44 8.61 -2.79
C ALA A 368 0.85 7.63 -3.80
N LEU A 369 -0.38 7.20 -3.54
CA LEU A 369 -1.16 6.30 -4.38
C LEU A 369 -2.53 6.91 -4.67
N LEU A 370 -2.94 6.91 -5.93
CA LEU A 370 -4.28 7.31 -6.36
C LEU A 370 -4.91 6.18 -7.18
N CYS A 371 -5.91 5.51 -6.63
CA CYS A 371 -6.63 4.43 -7.27
C CYS A 371 -8.00 4.10 -6.66
N HIS A 372 -8.54 4.94 -5.77
CA HIS A 372 -9.83 4.68 -5.13
C HIS A 372 -10.95 4.38 -6.14
N ASP A 373 -10.91 4.96 -7.34
CA ASP A 373 -11.92 4.73 -8.38
C ASP A 373 -11.99 3.26 -8.83
N ILE A 374 -10.88 2.50 -8.79
CA ILE A 374 -10.83 1.10 -9.23
C ILE A 374 -11.67 0.19 -8.33
N MET A 375 -11.52 0.33 -7.01
CA MET A 375 -12.15 -0.52 -6.02
C MET A 375 -12.36 0.25 -4.71
N PRO A 376 -13.27 1.22 -4.69
CA PRO A 376 -13.40 2.15 -3.57
C PRO A 376 -13.88 1.41 -2.32
N PRO A 377 -13.43 1.83 -1.14
CA PRO A 377 -14.01 1.36 0.11
C PRO A 377 -15.46 1.83 0.28
N PRO A 378 -16.25 1.17 1.14
CA PRO A 378 -17.53 1.70 1.60
C PRO A 378 -17.35 3.07 2.26
N LEU A 379 -18.35 3.95 2.15
CA LEU A 379 -18.28 5.32 2.68
C LEU A 379 -17.96 5.39 4.17
N GLN A 380 -18.39 4.41 4.95
CA GLN A 380 -18.11 4.28 6.38
C GLN A 380 -17.28 3.02 6.66
N VAL A 381 -16.52 3.04 7.75
CA VAL A 381 -15.80 1.86 8.22
C VAL A 381 -16.83 0.83 8.71
N GLN A 382 -16.80 -0.37 8.14
CA GLN A 382 -17.70 -1.45 8.51
C GLN A 382 -17.03 -2.39 9.53
N LYS A 383 -17.81 -2.88 10.49
CA LYS A 383 -17.34 -3.87 11.48
C LYS A 383 -17.31 -5.27 10.89
N GLU A 384 -18.38 -5.68 10.22
CA GLU A 384 -18.53 -7.03 9.65
C GLU A 384 -17.66 -7.22 8.40
N ILE A 385 -17.17 -8.44 8.17
CA ILE A 385 -16.43 -8.85 6.96
C ILE A 385 -17.42 -9.06 5.81
N GLY A 386 -16.98 -8.89 4.56
CA GLY A 386 -17.84 -9.04 3.38
C GLY A 386 -18.37 -7.70 2.87
N GLU A 387 -17.50 -6.71 2.76
CA GLU A 387 -17.87 -5.41 2.20
C GLU A 387 -18.33 -5.53 0.75
N LYS A 388 -19.31 -4.71 0.37
CA LYS A 388 -19.74 -4.60 -1.03
C LYS A 388 -18.57 -4.15 -1.91
N ARG A 389 -18.29 -4.91 -2.97
CA ARG A 389 -17.15 -4.67 -3.88
C ARG A 389 -17.60 -3.96 -5.14
N VAL A 390 -17.58 -2.63 -5.12
CA VAL A 390 -17.73 -1.84 -6.35
C VAL A 390 -16.40 -1.89 -7.12
N ILE A 391 -16.46 -2.13 -8.42
CA ILE A 391 -15.28 -2.22 -9.29
C ILE A 391 -15.52 -1.33 -10.52
N SER A 392 -14.48 -0.59 -10.94
CA SER A 392 -14.53 0.20 -12.17
C SER A 392 -13.20 0.15 -12.94
N PHE A 393 -13.25 0.54 -14.21
CA PHE A 393 -12.07 0.78 -15.03
C PHE A 393 -11.66 2.25 -14.93
N HIS A 394 -10.44 2.53 -14.48
CA HIS A 394 -9.99 3.90 -14.26
C HIS A 394 -8.46 4.07 -14.33
N GLY A 395 -8.01 5.31 -14.53
CA GLY A 395 -6.60 5.66 -14.41
C GLY A 395 -6.13 5.65 -12.94
N VAL A 396 -4.88 5.28 -12.72
CA VAL A 396 -4.25 5.20 -11.39
C VAL A 396 -2.92 5.93 -11.35
N GLY A 397 -2.49 6.33 -10.16
CA GLY A 397 -1.28 7.11 -9.94
C GLY A 397 -0.42 6.51 -8.84
N LEU A 398 0.89 6.51 -9.06
CA LEU A 398 1.89 6.20 -8.04
C LEU A 398 2.96 7.29 -8.05
N SER A 399 3.36 7.81 -6.91
CA SER A 399 4.45 8.79 -6.83
C SER A 399 5.30 8.52 -5.61
N ILE A 400 6.60 8.74 -5.74
CA ILE A 400 7.56 8.74 -4.63
C ILE A 400 8.25 10.10 -4.57
N ALA A 401 8.61 10.57 -3.38
CA ALA A 401 9.44 11.77 -3.21
C ALA A 401 10.68 11.45 -2.38
N PRO A 402 11.70 12.33 -2.36
CA PRO A 402 12.96 12.06 -1.65
C PRO A 402 12.74 11.67 -0.18
N GLY A 403 13.62 10.80 0.32
CA GLY A 403 13.56 10.32 1.70
C GLY A 403 13.73 11.46 2.71
N ILE A 404 12.99 11.38 3.82
CA ILE A 404 13.04 12.39 4.89
C ILE A 404 13.87 11.85 6.05
N SER A 405 14.96 12.55 6.37
CA SER A 405 15.86 12.20 7.47
C SER A 405 15.33 12.69 8.80
N PHE A 406 15.12 11.76 9.75
CA PHE A 406 14.68 12.12 11.10
C PHE A 406 15.75 12.92 11.87
N SER A 407 17.03 12.64 11.64
CA SER A 407 18.12 13.29 12.39
C SER A 407 18.22 14.80 12.08
N GLU A 408 17.91 15.20 10.86
CA GLU A 408 17.88 16.61 10.44
C GLU A 408 16.77 17.40 11.15
N ILE A 409 15.65 16.73 11.43
CA ILE A 409 14.49 17.33 12.12
C ILE A 409 14.71 17.34 13.63
N ALA A 410 15.14 16.21 14.19
CA ALA A 410 15.33 16.05 15.64
C ALA A 410 16.33 17.06 16.22
N GLY A 411 17.35 17.47 15.45
CA GLY A 411 18.31 18.48 15.87
C GLY A 411 17.73 19.89 16.06
N SER A 412 16.54 20.16 15.52
CA SER A 412 15.87 21.47 15.58
C SER A 412 14.63 21.49 16.48
N CYS A 413 14.31 20.40 17.17
CA CYS A 413 13.12 20.27 18.02
C CYS A 413 13.48 20.36 19.51
N GLU A 414 12.56 20.87 20.33
CA GLU A 414 12.79 21.03 21.78
C GLU A 414 12.75 19.70 22.52
N ASN A 415 11.92 18.76 22.05
CA ASN A 415 11.75 17.46 22.70
C ASN A 415 11.42 16.33 21.69
N PRO A 416 11.59 15.05 22.09
CA PRO A 416 11.37 13.91 21.20
C PRO A 416 9.93 13.75 20.70
N GLU A 417 8.94 14.21 21.47
CA GLU A 417 7.52 14.10 21.11
C GLU A 417 7.16 15.09 20.00
N GLU A 418 7.69 16.31 20.08
CA GLU A 418 7.60 17.31 19.01
C GLU A 418 8.27 16.81 17.73
N ALA A 419 9.51 16.31 17.81
CA ALA A 419 10.23 15.77 16.66
C ALA A 419 9.45 14.63 15.97
N LYS A 420 8.84 13.74 16.75
CA LYS A 420 7.97 12.66 16.26
C LYS A 420 6.79 13.20 15.45
N ASN A 421 6.09 14.20 15.98
CA ASN A 421 4.90 14.76 15.35
C ASN A 421 5.25 15.56 14.09
N ILE A 422 6.32 16.37 14.12
CA ILE A 422 6.83 17.10 12.95
C ILE A 422 7.27 16.11 11.86
N TYR A 423 7.99 15.05 12.21
CA TYR A 423 8.42 14.04 11.24
C TYR A 423 7.23 13.36 10.54
N SER A 424 6.22 12.95 11.31
CA SER A 424 4.99 12.37 10.78
C SER A 424 4.25 13.35 9.87
N GLN A 425 4.17 14.63 10.26
CA GLN A 425 3.50 15.67 9.48
C GLN A 425 4.23 15.92 8.15
N LEU A 426 5.55 16.02 8.14
CA LEU A 426 6.33 16.24 6.91
C LEU A 426 6.18 15.08 5.90
N LEU A 427 6.14 13.84 6.39
CA LEU A 427 5.85 12.67 5.55
C LEU A 427 4.43 12.77 4.96
N TYR A 428 3.43 13.07 5.79
CA TYR A 428 2.05 13.21 5.37
C TYR A 428 1.84 14.36 4.36
N ASP A 429 2.47 15.51 4.59
CA ASP A 429 2.40 16.67 3.70
C ASP A 429 3.03 16.34 2.33
N SER A 430 4.15 15.62 2.32
CA SER A 430 4.78 15.14 1.09
C SER A 430 3.87 14.17 0.33
N VAL A 431 3.25 13.20 1.01
CA VAL A 431 2.27 12.28 0.39
C VAL A 431 1.09 13.05 -0.18
N THR A 432 0.56 14.03 0.54
CA THR A 432 -0.57 14.85 0.11
C THR A 432 -0.22 15.73 -1.10
N ALA A 433 0.97 16.34 -1.12
CA ALA A 433 1.44 17.13 -2.25
C ALA A 433 1.57 16.29 -3.52
N GLN A 434 2.17 15.10 -3.41
CA GLN A 434 2.28 14.13 -4.50
C GLN A 434 0.90 13.65 -4.98
N TYR A 435 0.01 13.31 -4.04
CA TYR A 435 -1.36 12.89 -4.34
C TYR A 435 -2.13 13.94 -5.14
N ASN A 436 -2.00 15.22 -4.79
CA ASN A 436 -2.67 16.30 -5.51
C ASN A 436 -2.18 16.44 -6.96
N VAL A 437 -0.89 16.19 -7.22
CA VAL A 437 -0.35 16.15 -8.59
C VAL A 437 -0.96 14.98 -9.37
N LEU A 438 -1.03 13.78 -8.76
CA LEU A 438 -1.68 12.61 -9.37
C LEU A 438 -3.17 12.88 -9.66
N LYS A 439 -3.91 13.46 -8.69
CA LYS A 439 -5.32 13.85 -8.84
C LYS A 439 -5.51 14.85 -9.98
N SER A 440 -4.60 15.82 -10.10
CA SER A 440 -4.63 16.80 -11.19
C SER A 440 -4.35 16.16 -12.56
N ALA A 441 -3.44 15.19 -12.63
CA ALA A 441 -3.11 14.46 -13.85
C ALA A 441 -4.28 13.59 -14.32
N ILE A 442 -4.88 12.83 -13.40
CA ILE A 442 -5.85 11.77 -13.69
C ILE A 442 -7.27 12.34 -13.69
N ASN A 443 -7.80 12.69 -12.52
CA ASN A 443 -9.17 13.20 -12.40
C ASN A 443 -9.30 14.60 -13.02
N GLY A 444 -8.25 15.42 -12.94
CA GLY A 444 -8.17 16.73 -13.59
C GLY A 444 -7.82 16.68 -15.09
N LYS A 445 -7.53 15.50 -15.64
CA LYS A 445 -7.24 15.26 -17.06
C LYS A 445 -6.10 16.09 -17.65
N ARG A 446 -5.16 16.55 -16.83
CA ARG A 446 -3.97 17.30 -17.29
C ARG A 446 -2.84 16.39 -17.76
N GLY A 447 -2.90 15.10 -17.45
CA GLY A 447 -1.86 14.14 -17.75
C GLY A 447 -0.47 14.60 -17.31
N LEU A 448 0.53 14.50 -18.20
CA LEU A 448 1.91 14.89 -17.89
C LEU A 448 2.08 16.38 -17.56
N GLU A 449 1.17 17.25 -18.02
CA GLU A 449 1.21 18.70 -17.75
C GLU A 449 0.89 19.04 -16.29
N ALA A 450 0.38 18.07 -15.51
CA ALA A 450 0.23 18.24 -14.06
C ALA A 450 1.57 18.23 -13.31
N SER A 451 2.67 17.80 -13.96
CA SER A 451 4.00 17.76 -13.34
C SER A 451 4.40 19.11 -12.75
N ILE A 452 5.07 19.06 -11.61
CA ILE A 452 5.65 20.22 -10.92
C ILE A 452 7.13 19.93 -10.64
N PRO A 453 7.96 20.94 -10.26
CA PRO A 453 9.39 20.71 -10.05
C PRO A 453 9.74 19.58 -9.08
N THR A 454 8.87 19.28 -8.12
CA THR A 454 9.06 18.20 -7.12
C THR A 454 8.41 16.86 -7.50
N VAL A 455 7.58 16.82 -8.56
CA VAL A 455 6.89 15.61 -9.03
C VAL A 455 6.87 15.60 -10.55
N SER A 456 7.78 14.82 -11.14
CA SER A 456 7.87 14.59 -12.58
C SER A 456 7.09 13.34 -12.96
N LEU A 457 5.98 13.50 -13.69
CA LEU A 457 5.14 12.37 -14.12
C LEU A 457 5.68 11.70 -15.37
N SER A 458 5.44 10.40 -15.49
CA SER A 458 5.81 9.56 -16.63
C SER A 458 4.82 8.40 -16.81
N GLN A 459 4.88 7.71 -17.96
CA GLN A 459 4.09 6.51 -18.25
C GLN A 459 5.04 5.37 -18.69
N PRO A 460 5.69 4.67 -17.75
CA PRO A 460 6.82 3.76 -18.02
C PRO A 460 6.44 2.43 -18.73
N TRP A 461 5.25 2.33 -19.30
CA TRP A 461 4.75 1.16 -20.01
C TRP A 461 4.45 1.41 -21.49
N ASN A 462 4.43 2.68 -21.91
CA ASN A 462 4.18 3.11 -23.28
C ASN A 462 5.42 2.96 -24.16
#